data_AF-Q4DG97-F1
#
_entry.id   AF-Q4DG97-F1
#
_cell.length_a   1.000
_cell.length_b   1.000
_cell.length_c   1.000
_cell.angle_alpha   90.00
_cell.angle_beta   90.00
_cell.angle_gamma   90.00
#
_symmetry.space_group_name_H-M   'P 1'
#
loop_
_entity.id
_entity.type
_entity.pdbx_description
1 polymer ?
#
loop_
_entity_poly.entity_id
_entity_poly.type
_entity_poly.pdbx_seq_one_letter_code
_entity_poly.pdbx_strand_id
1 'polypeptide(L)'
;MVELIIDTNADIDLLLRELQRLNGSLKKIDAGRGAVLLWGEIYSDSTLQDLFQERLASVMSAAKKQRAIHFPRERLLIGNYEEVEVELLAPHLRILPESAIRSKSKQEERKAAFKEAKLRALEAHKEKMLRLAMQGIDLPSGKSGRPQTTAGGAAERVEENGLNPPPAPPIGGDGGDVIAEVEGNKSDDNLLPPPPPPPPADDDDDDESESVEKEVDDDEEDPPPPPPPPPEDDDDDGEESDEDDEDDEDPPPPPPPE
;
A
#
# COMPACT_ATOMS: atom_id res chain seq x y z
N MET A 1 16.66 7.71 15.01
CA MET A 1 16.25 6.40 14.46
C MET A 1 15.01 6.65 13.64
N VAL A 2 15.07 6.43 12.32
CA VAL A 2 13.87 6.46 11.49
C VAL A 2 13.28 5.06 11.63
N GLU A 3 12.17 4.95 12.35
CA GLU A 3 11.38 3.71 12.34
C GLU A 3 10.82 3.57 10.93
N LEU A 4 11.39 2.67 10.14
CA LEU A 4 10.74 2.21 8.92
C LEU A 4 9.44 1.54 9.37
N ILE A 5 8.31 2.21 9.17
CA ILE A 5 6.99 1.58 9.25
C ILE A 5 6.94 0.67 8.04
N ILE A 6 7.27 -0.60 8.26
CA ILE A 6 7.27 -1.62 7.21
C ILE A 6 5.80 -2.01 6.98
N ASP A 7 5.28 -1.67 5.80
CA ASP A 7 4.01 -2.24 5.35
C ASP A 7 4.27 -3.68 4.90
N THR A 8 4.12 -4.60 5.85
CA THR A 8 4.29 -6.03 5.62
C THR A 8 3.42 -6.55 4.46
N ASN A 9 2.25 -5.94 4.20
CA ASN A 9 1.41 -6.38 3.08
C ASN A 9 2.01 -6.00 1.72
N ALA A 10 2.53 -4.77 1.61
CA ALA A 10 3.23 -4.33 0.41
C ALA A 10 4.50 -5.17 0.15
N ASP A 11 5.24 -5.49 1.21
CA ASP A 11 6.41 -6.36 1.13
C ASP A 11 6.02 -7.79 0.67
N ILE A 12 4.88 -8.33 1.13
CA ILE A 12 4.37 -9.63 0.67
C ILE A 12 3.97 -9.59 -0.81
N ASP A 13 3.27 -8.55 -1.26
CA ASP A 13 2.87 -8.42 -2.66
C ASP A 13 4.10 -8.32 -3.58
N LEU A 14 5.11 -7.56 -3.16
CA LEU A 14 6.39 -7.45 -3.85
C LEU A 14 7.13 -8.79 -3.88
N LEU A 15 7.13 -9.52 -2.75
CA LEU A 15 7.73 -10.86 -2.66
C LEU A 15 7.06 -11.81 -3.66
N LEU A 16 5.73 -11.87 -3.70
CA LEU A 16 5.00 -12.77 -4.60
C LEU A 16 5.29 -12.48 -6.07
N ARG A 17 5.38 -11.20 -6.43
CA ARG A 17 5.77 -10.76 -7.77
C ARG A 17 7.16 -11.24 -8.13
N GLU A 18 8.14 -11.06 -7.25
CA GLU A 18 9.52 -11.46 -7.53
C GLU A 18 9.70 -12.98 -7.54
N LEU A 19 8.99 -13.72 -6.68
CA LEU A 19 8.93 -15.17 -6.74
C LEU A 19 8.32 -15.65 -8.06
N GLN A 20 7.30 -14.98 -8.60
CA GLN A 20 6.77 -15.29 -9.93
C GLN A 20 7.77 -15.00 -11.04
N ARG A 21 8.51 -13.89 -10.97
CA ARG A 21 9.58 -13.56 -11.91
C ARG A 21 10.67 -14.63 -11.88
N LEU A 22 11.10 -15.04 -10.69
CA LEU A 22 12.10 -16.07 -10.48
C LEU A 22 11.61 -17.42 -11.04
N ASN A 23 10.36 -17.81 -10.72
CA ASN A 23 9.74 -19.02 -11.24
C ASN A 23 9.60 -19.00 -12.77
N GLY A 24 9.20 -17.86 -13.36
CA GLY A 24 9.15 -17.68 -14.80
C GLY A 24 10.52 -17.76 -15.48
N SER A 25 11.59 -17.43 -14.75
CA SER A 25 12.98 -17.56 -15.22
C SER A 25 13.47 -19.01 -15.10
N LEU A 26 13.13 -19.71 -14.01
CA LEU A 26 13.47 -21.11 -13.79
C LEU A 26 12.71 -22.07 -14.72
N LYS A 27 11.43 -21.82 -14.98
CA LYS A 27 10.62 -22.63 -15.92
C LYS A 27 11.15 -22.62 -17.36
N LYS A 28 11.93 -21.60 -17.75
CA LYS A 28 12.63 -21.58 -19.04
C LYS A 28 13.76 -22.61 -19.09
N ILE A 29 14.29 -22.99 -17.94
CA ILE A 29 15.38 -23.96 -17.79
C ILE A 29 14.82 -25.35 -17.54
N ASP A 30 13.81 -25.46 -16.67
CA ASP A 30 13.23 -26.73 -16.25
C ASP A 30 11.70 -26.70 -16.43
N ALA A 31 11.24 -27.21 -17.57
CA ALA A 31 9.83 -27.19 -17.98
C ALA A 31 8.91 -28.10 -17.14
N GLY A 32 9.43 -28.76 -16.09
CA GLY A 32 8.68 -29.70 -15.26
C GLY A 32 8.43 -29.24 -13.82
N ARG A 33 9.16 -28.26 -13.29
CA ARG A 33 8.94 -27.76 -11.93
C ARG A 33 7.71 -26.85 -11.91
N GLY A 34 6.72 -27.23 -11.09
CA GLY A 34 5.49 -26.49 -10.89
C GLY A 34 5.71 -25.13 -10.22
N ALA A 35 4.76 -24.67 -9.41
CA ALA A 35 4.91 -23.43 -8.66
C ALA A 35 5.83 -23.60 -7.43
N VAL A 36 6.91 -24.37 -7.55
CA VAL A 36 7.81 -24.78 -6.47
C VAL A 36 9.20 -24.23 -6.75
N LEU A 37 9.74 -23.46 -5.80
CA LEU A 37 11.07 -22.87 -5.82
C LEU A 37 11.88 -23.40 -4.64
N LEU A 38 13.19 -23.52 -4.78
CA LEU A 38 14.04 -23.88 -3.64
C LEU A 38 14.43 -22.63 -2.85
N TRP A 39 14.48 -22.73 -1.53
CA TRP A 39 14.94 -21.64 -0.67
C TRP A 39 16.34 -21.16 -1.04
N GLY A 40 17.24 -22.06 -1.43
CA GLY A 40 18.57 -21.71 -1.92
C GLY A 40 18.53 -20.83 -3.18
N GLU A 41 17.59 -21.09 -4.10
CA GLU A 41 17.40 -20.28 -5.31
C GLU A 41 16.82 -18.90 -4.98
N ILE A 42 15.86 -18.84 -4.06
CA ILE A 42 15.23 -17.60 -3.58
C ILE A 42 16.27 -16.73 -2.86
N TYR A 43 17.07 -17.32 -1.97
CA TYR A 43 18.07 -16.60 -1.19
C TYR A 43 19.27 -16.18 -2.04
N SER A 44 19.61 -16.92 -3.11
CA SER A 44 20.71 -16.55 -4.02
C SER A 44 20.33 -15.47 -5.04
N ASP A 45 19.04 -15.16 -5.19
CA ASP A 45 18.59 -14.13 -6.13
C ASP A 45 18.95 -12.72 -5.61
N SER A 46 19.79 -12.02 -6.36
CA SER A 46 20.28 -10.68 -5.98
C SER A 46 19.15 -9.67 -5.84
N THR A 47 18.09 -9.77 -6.65
CA THR A 47 16.96 -8.83 -6.59
C THR A 47 16.18 -8.98 -5.29
N LEU A 48 15.91 -10.22 -4.85
CA LEU A 48 15.27 -10.47 -3.56
C LEU A 48 16.13 -10.02 -2.38
N GLN A 49 17.45 -10.23 -2.45
CA GLN A 49 18.39 -9.75 -1.43
C GLN A 49 18.40 -8.23 -1.32
N ASP A 50 18.43 -7.52 -2.45
CA ASP A 50 18.46 -6.06 -2.45
C ASP A 50 17.14 -5.46 -1.93
N LEU A 51 16.01 -6.07 -2.25
CA LEU A 51 14.68 -5.60 -1.84
C LEU A 51 14.39 -5.86 -0.35
N PHE A 52 14.70 -7.07 0.14
CA PHE A 52 14.31 -7.49 1.49
C PHE A 52 15.45 -7.49 2.50
N GLN A 53 16.69 -7.61 2.04
CA GLN A 53 17.88 -7.71 2.89
C GLN A 53 17.67 -8.76 3.99
N GLU A 54 17.95 -8.42 5.25
CA GLU A 54 17.77 -9.28 6.43
C GLU A 54 16.29 -9.62 6.73
N ARG A 55 15.34 -8.95 6.08
CA ARG A 55 13.90 -9.13 6.32
C ARG A 55 13.29 -10.24 5.50
N LEU A 56 14.00 -10.82 4.52
CA LEU A 56 13.44 -11.82 3.61
C LEU A 56 12.77 -12.99 4.35
N ALA A 57 13.43 -13.54 5.37
CA ALA A 57 12.87 -14.62 6.18
C ALA A 57 11.58 -14.20 6.91
N SER A 58 11.52 -12.96 7.42
CA SER A 58 10.34 -12.41 8.09
C SER A 58 9.17 -12.23 7.12
N VAL A 59 9.43 -11.67 5.93
CA VAL A 59 8.41 -11.48 4.89
C VAL A 59 7.91 -12.83 4.38
N MET A 60 8.80 -13.82 4.21
CA MET A 60 8.42 -15.21 3.87
C MET A 60 7.52 -15.84 4.95
N SER A 61 7.85 -15.68 6.23
CA SER A 61 6.99 -16.15 7.32
C SER A 61 5.63 -15.43 7.33
N ALA A 62 5.60 -14.13 7.04
CA ALA A 62 4.36 -13.37 6.94
C ALA A 62 3.50 -13.82 5.75
N ALA A 63 4.12 -14.04 4.58
CA ALA A 63 3.46 -14.59 3.39
C ALA A 63 2.91 -16.01 3.65
N LYS A 64 3.64 -16.84 4.42
CA LYS A 64 3.16 -18.16 4.86
C LYS A 64 1.94 -18.05 5.77
N LYS A 65 1.95 -17.13 6.75
CA LYS A 65 0.79 -16.88 7.62
C LYS A 65 -0.45 -16.44 6.83
N GLN A 66 -0.23 -15.69 5.75
CA GLN A 66 -1.28 -15.25 4.83
C GLN A 66 -1.72 -16.33 3.82
N ARG A 67 -1.15 -17.55 3.89
CA ARG A 67 -1.41 -18.67 2.97
C ARG A 67 -1.12 -18.33 1.51
N ALA A 68 -0.20 -17.38 1.27
CA ALA A 68 0.23 -17.01 -0.07
C ALA A 68 1.31 -17.97 -0.59
N ILE A 69 2.17 -18.44 0.32
CA ILE A 69 3.20 -19.44 0.08
C ILE A 69 3.13 -20.54 1.13
N HIS A 70 3.69 -21.71 0.82
CA HIS A 70 3.84 -22.83 1.73
C HIS A 70 5.28 -23.32 1.72
N PHE A 71 5.77 -23.70 2.90
CA PHE A 71 7.00 -24.46 3.07
C PHE A 71 6.87 -25.28 4.37
N PRO A 72 7.47 -26.48 4.43
CA PRO A 72 7.25 -27.43 5.52
C PRO A 72 7.73 -26.92 6.89
N ARG A 73 8.76 -26.07 6.94
CA ARG A 73 9.36 -25.59 8.19
C ARG A 73 8.63 -24.41 8.81
N GLU A 74 8.80 -24.19 10.11
CA GLU A 74 8.23 -23.02 10.79
C GLU A 74 8.92 -21.71 10.37
N ARG A 75 10.25 -21.74 10.26
CA ARG A 75 11.10 -20.61 9.90
C ARG A 75 12.20 -21.05 8.93
N LEU A 76 12.58 -20.14 8.04
CA LEU A 76 13.72 -20.30 7.13
C LEU A 76 14.90 -19.56 7.74
N LEU A 77 16.03 -20.24 7.86
CA LEU A 77 17.28 -19.65 8.34
C LEU A 77 18.21 -19.44 7.16
N ILE A 78 18.99 -18.37 7.22
CA ILE A 78 20.00 -18.06 6.20
C ILE A 78 21.12 -19.11 6.27
N GLY A 79 21.56 -19.61 5.11
CA GLY A 79 22.64 -20.60 4.99
C GLY A 79 22.26 -22.02 5.41
N ASN A 80 21.03 -22.21 5.89
CA ASN A 80 20.47 -23.52 6.20
C ASN A 80 19.24 -23.74 5.31
N TYR A 81 18.95 -25.00 5.00
CA TYR A 81 17.72 -25.38 4.30
C TYR A 81 17.62 -24.94 2.84
N GLU A 82 18.73 -24.86 2.12
CA GLU A 82 18.73 -24.53 0.68
C GLU A 82 17.80 -25.44 -0.14
N GLU A 83 17.65 -26.69 0.29
CA GLU A 83 16.80 -27.71 -0.32
C GLU A 83 15.31 -27.56 0.01
N VAL A 84 14.91 -26.60 0.86
CA VAL A 84 13.49 -26.46 1.22
C VAL A 84 12.69 -25.93 0.04
N GLU A 85 11.71 -26.72 -0.35
CA GLU A 85 10.72 -26.37 -1.36
C GLU A 85 9.72 -25.35 -0.80
N VAL A 86 9.63 -24.22 -1.50
CA VAL A 86 8.66 -23.16 -1.31
C VAL A 86 7.64 -23.25 -2.42
N GLU A 87 6.42 -23.65 -2.07
CA GLU A 87 5.29 -23.74 -2.98
C GLU A 87 4.48 -22.44 -2.96
N LEU A 88 4.19 -21.90 -4.14
CA LEU A 88 3.29 -20.75 -4.29
C LEU A 88 1.86 -21.28 -4.41
N LEU A 89 1.09 -21.20 -3.31
CA LEU A 89 -0.27 -21.74 -3.23
C LEU A 89 -1.28 -20.95 -4.07
N ALA A 90 -1.08 -19.64 -4.20
CA ALA A 90 -2.06 -18.76 -4.80
C ALA A 90 -1.42 -17.55 -5.50
N PRO A 91 -0.67 -17.78 -6.60
CA PRO A 91 0.01 -16.71 -7.32
C PRO A 91 -0.94 -15.59 -7.79
N HIS A 92 -2.21 -15.90 -8.03
CA HIS A 92 -3.17 -14.97 -8.63
C HIS A 92 -4.10 -14.28 -7.63
N LEU A 93 -4.15 -14.71 -6.36
CA LEU A 93 -5.18 -14.23 -5.42
C LEU A 93 -4.84 -12.91 -4.70
N ARG A 94 -3.62 -12.38 -4.82
CA ARG A 94 -3.23 -11.15 -4.12
C ARG A 94 -2.42 -10.13 -4.89
N ILE A 95 -1.89 -10.47 -6.07
CA ILE A 95 -1.17 -9.48 -6.87
C ILE A 95 -2.20 -8.54 -7.45
N LEU A 96 -2.52 -7.51 -6.67
CA LEU A 96 -3.19 -6.34 -7.17
C LEU A 96 -2.37 -5.86 -8.36
N PRO A 97 -2.99 -5.66 -9.54
CA PRO A 97 -2.26 -5.19 -10.71
C PRO A 97 -1.50 -3.92 -10.34
N GLU A 98 -0.31 -3.69 -10.90
CA GLU A 98 0.57 -2.55 -10.52
C GLU A 98 -0.15 -1.19 -10.50
N SER A 99 -1.21 -1.07 -11.29
CA SER A 99 -2.13 0.07 -11.31
C SER A 99 -2.77 0.38 -9.95
N ALA A 100 -3.08 -0.64 -9.14
CA ALA A 100 -3.67 -0.48 -7.82
C ALA A 100 -2.65 -0.02 -6.76
N ILE A 101 -1.38 -0.45 -6.86
CA ILE A 101 -0.30 0.01 -5.96
C ILE A 101 -0.03 1.50 -6.22
N ARG A 102 -0.01 1.92 -7.48
CA ARG A 102 0.11 3.35 -7.85
C ARG A 102 -1.10 4.18 -7.39
N SER A 103 -2.28 3.59 -7.25
CA SER A 103 -3.48 4.32 -6.82
C SER A 103 -3.38 4.82 -5.37
N LYS A 104 -2.89 3.98 -4.44
CA LYS A 104 -2.65 4.40 -3.05
C LYS A 104 -1.55 5.45 -2.96
N SER A 105 -0.47 5.28 -3.72
CA SER A 105 0.61 6.29 -3.82
C SER A 105 0.08 7.63 -4.35
N LYS A 106 -0.78 7.62 -5.38
CA LYS A 106 -1.41 8.84 -5.92
C LYS A 106 -2.39 9.47 -4.92
N GLN A 107 -3.08 8.68 -4.11
CA GLN A 107 -3.93 9.19 -3.03
C GLN A 107 -3.11 9.80 -1.89
N GLU A 108 -1.98 9.19 -1.54
CA GLU A 108 -1.05 9.72 -0.55
C GLU A 108 -0.37 11.00 -1.04
N GLU A 109 0.07 11.05 -2.31
CA GLU A 109 0.60 12.25 -2.96
C GLU A 109 -0.44 13.38 -2.94
N ARG A 110 -1.71 13.09 -3.22
CA ARG A 110 -2.80 14.09 -3.11
C ARG A 110 -2.99 14.58 -1.67
N LYS A 111 -2.90 13.70 -0.68
CA LYS A 111 -2.98 14.08 0.75
C LYS A 111 -1.76 14.91 1.17
N ALA A 112 -0.57 14.57 0.69
CA ALA A 112 0.66 15.31 0.93
C ALA A 112 0.60 16.70 0.27
N ALA A 113 0.22 16.78 -1.00
CA ALA A 113 0.05 18.02 -1.74
C ALA A 113 -1.02 18.93 -1.10
N PHE A 114 -2.12 18.36 -0.60
CA PHE A 114 -3.14 19.13 0.14
C PHE A 114 -2.59 19.70 1.45
N LYS A 115 -1.82 18.90 2.21
CA LYS A 115 -1.15 19.37 3.44
C LYS A 115 -0.12 20.46 3.12
N GLU A 116 0.69 20.28 2.08
CA GLU A 116 1.68 21.26 1.62
C GLU A 116 1.02 22.56 1.17
N ALA A 117 -0.04 22.48 0.36
CA ALA A 117 -0.79 23.64 -0.11
C ALA A 117 -1.43 24.41 1.07
N LYS A 118 -1.97 23.70 2.07
CA LYS A 118 -2.51 24.32 3.29
C LYS A 118 -1.42 25.05 4.08
N LEU A 119 -0.24 24.44 4.20
CA LEU A 119 0.90 25.04 4.90
C LEU A 119 1.44 26.26 4.14
N ARG A 120 1.58 26.16 2.82
CA ARG A 120 1.99 27.26 1.93
C ARG A 120 0.99 28.43 1.95
N ALA A 121 -0.31 28.16 1.99
CA ALA A 121 -1.33 29.19 2.09
C ALA A 121 -1.27 29.93 3.45
N LEU A 122 -1.02 29.21 4.54
CA LEU A 122 -0.80 29.82 5.86
C LEU A 122 0.48 30.66 5.91
N GLU A 123 1.57 30.17 5.30
CA GLU A 123 2.83 30.90 5.21
C GLU A 123 2.68 32.17 4.37
N ALA A 124 2.05 32.08 3.19
CA ALA A 124 1.76 33.24 2.34
C ALA A 124 0.84 34.26 3.04
N HIS A 125 -0.14 33.78 3.82
CA HIS A 125 -0.99 34.66 4.63
C HIS A 125 -0.17 35.38 5.72
N LYS A 126 0.70 34.65 6.44
CA LYS A 126 1.60 35.22 7.44
C LYS A 126 2.56 36.24 6.82
N GLU A 127 3.12 35.96 5.65
CA GLU A 127 3.98 36.88 4.90
C GLU A 127 3.21 38.14 4.46
N LYS A 128 1.99 37.99 3.96
CA LYS A 128 1.13 39.14 3.60
C LYS A 128 0.82 40.02 4.80
N MET A 129 0.51 39.42 5.95
CA MET A 129 0.28 40.13 7.20
C MET A 129 1.53 40.88 7.68
N LEU A 130 2.71 40.26 7.56
CA LEU A 130 3.97 40.91 7.88
C LEU A 130 4.25 42.09 6.95
N ARG A 131 3.99 41.96 5.64
CA ARG A 131 4.15 43.05 4.67
C ARG A 131 3.21 44.23 4.96
N LEU A 132 1.96 43.97 5.34
CA LEU A 132 1.01 45.02 5.73
C LEU A 132 1.45 45.74 7.01
N ALA A 133 1.94 45.00 8.01
CA ALA A 133 2.49 45.57 9.23
C ALA A 133 3.71 46.46 8.95
N MET A 134 4.61 46.05 8.04
CA MET A 134 5.77 46.86 7.63
C MET A 134 5.39 48.10 6.82
N GLN A 135 4.29 48.08 6.07
CA GLN A 135 3.80 49.24 5.32
C GLN A 135 3.04 50.26 6.18
N GLY A 136 2.82 49.96 7.48
CA GLY A 136 2.10 50.87 8.38
C GLY A 136 0.62 51.01 8.04
N ILE A 137 0.04 50.03 7.34
CA ILE A 137 -1.39 50.02 7.05
C ILE A 137 -2.09 49.33 8.22
N ASP A 138 -2.85 50.09 9.00
CA ASP A 138 -3.70 49.59 10.07
C ASP A 138 -4.59 48.45 9.54
N LEU A 139 -4.41 47.26 10.12
CA LEU A 139 -5.29 46.12 9.88
C LEU A 139 -6.72 46.53 10.28
N PRO A 140 -7.76 46.11 9.53
CA PRO A 140 -9.13 46.31 9.97
C PRO A 140 -9.34 45.48 11.25
N SER A 141 -9.13 46.12 12.40
CA SER A 141 -9.47 45.59 13.70
C SER A 141 -10.94 45.25 13.67
N GLY A 142 -11.25 43.96 13.79
CA GLY A 142 -12.58 43.38 13.68
C GLY A 142 -13.60 44.14 14.51
N LYS A 143 -14.34 45.03 13.85
CA LYS A 143 -15.63 45.51 14.35
C LYS A 143 -16.69 44.59 13.79
N SER A 144 -17.25 43.78 14.68
CA SER A 144 -18.43 42.96 14.52
C SER A 144 -19.48 43.59 13.60
N GLY A 145 -19.47 43.20 12.33
CA GLY A 145 -20.56 43.41 11.39
C GLY A 145 -21.45 42.18 11.39
N ARG A 146 -22.33 42.09 12.38
CA ARG A 146 -23.41 41.10 12.49
C ARG A 146 -24.33 41.22 11.24
N PRO A 147 -24.43 40.20 10.37
CA PRO A 147 -25.47 40.19 9.35
C PRO A 147 -26.83 39.99 10.03
N GLN A 148 -27.72 40.98 9.89
CA GLN A 148 -29.14 40.80 10.15
C GLN A 148 -29.71 39.95 9.00
N THR A 149 -30.07 38.70 9.30
CA THR A 149 -31.04 37.96 8.48
C THR A 149 -32.25 37.69 9.35
N THR A 150 -33.33 38.37 8.99
CA THR A 150 -34.68 38.25 9.52
C THR A 150 -35.32 36.93 9.12
N ALA A 151 -36.25 36.50 9.98
CA ALA A 151 -37.33 35.54 9.76
C ALA A 151 -37.11 34.09 10.23
N GLY A 152 -37.73 33.78 11.37
CA GLY A 152 -38.79 32.76 11.39
C GLY A 152 -38.50 31.45 12.11
N GLY A 153 -38.91 31.38 13.39
CA GLY A 153 -39.37 30.19 14.13
C GLY A 153 -38.37 29.04 14.28
N ALA A 154 -38.46 28.12 15.23
CA ALA A 154 -39.19 27.97 16.48
C ALA A 154 -38.60 26.69 17.09
N ALA A 155 -38.51 26.65 18.41
CA ALA A 155 -38.41 25.45 19.24
C ALA A 155 -37.12 24.60 19.22
N GLU A 156 -36.49 24.62 20.40
CA GLU A 156 -35.93 23.48 21.16
C GLU A 156 -34.76 22.67 20.55
N ARG A 157 -33.53 22.83 21.05
CA ARG A 157 -32.92 22.18 22.23
C ARG A 157 -32.36 20.78 21.88
N VAL A 158 -31.11 20.57 22.31
CA VAL A 158 -30.42 19.28 22.54
C VAL A 158 -29.44 18.80 21.43
N GLU A 159 -28.16 19.08 21.72
CA GLU A 159 -26.97 18.22 21.67
C GLU A 159 -26.39 17.63 20.37
N GLU A 160 -25.05 17.73 20.34
CA GLU A 160 -24.03 16.86 19.75
C GLU A 160 -23.81 16.73 18.24
N ASN A 161 -22.53 16.96 17.88
CA ASN A 161 -21.76 16.26 16.85
C ASN A 161 -22.36 16.04 15.46
N GLY A 162 -21.89 16.82 14.49
CA GLY A 162 -22.08 16.52 13.06
C GLY A 162 -21.41 17.52 12.14
N LEU A 163 -20.09 17.35 11.91
CA LEU A 163 -19.35 18.04 10.86
C LEU A 163 -19.89 17.60 9.49
N ASN A 164 -20.84 18.36 8.95
CA ASN A 164 -21.27 18.25 7.56
C ASN A 164 -20.14 18.76 6.63
N PRO A 165 -19.58 17.95 5.72
CA PRO A 165 -18.65 18.46 4.72
C PRO A 165 -19.39 19.36 3.70
N PRO A 166 -18.73 20.38 3.14
CA PRO A 166 -19.36 21.27 2.16
C PRO A 166 -19.65 20.52 0.84
N PRO A 167 -20.67 20.96 0.08
CA PRO A 167 -21.01 20.39 -1.22
C PRO A 167 -19.86 20.56 -2.23
N ALA A 168 -19.58 19.52 -3.00
CA ALA A 168 -18.58 19.54 -4.06
C ALA A 168 -18.97 20.54 -5.18
N PRO A 169 -18.00 21.27 -5.77
CA PRO A 169 -18.27 22.15 -6.90
C PRO A 169 -18.65 21.35 -8.15
N PRO A 170 -19.52 21.91 -9.03
CA PRO A 170 -19.95 21.24 -10.26
C PRO A 170 -18.77 21.05 -11.21
N ILE A 171 -18.61 19.82 -11.73
CA ILE A 171 -17.70 19.46 -12.81
C ILE A 171 -18.30 20.03 -14.10
N GLY A 172 -17.94 21.28 -14.41
CA GLY A 172 -18.19 21.90 -15.71
C GLY A 172 -17.02 21.58 -16.63
N GLY A 173 -17.26 20.73 -17.63
CA GLY A 173 -16.40 20.67 -18.80
C GLY A 173 -16.63 21.90 -19.66
N ASP A 174 -15.55 22.52 -20.13
CA ASP A 174 -15.53 23.30 -21.37
C ASP A 174 -14.08 23.44 -21.85
N GLY A 175 -13.91 23.35 -23.17
CA GLY A 175 -12.62 23.27 -23.84
C GLY A 175 -11.81 24.57 -23.84
N GLY A 176 -10.56 24.49 -24.27
CA GLY A 176 -9.72 25.67 -24.43
C GLY A 176 -8.26 25.35 -24.72
N ASP A 177 -8.00 25.00 -25.98
CA ASP A 177 -6.71 25.03 -26.65
C ASP A 177 -6.02 26.39 -26.50
N VAL A 178 -4.80 26.45 -25.96
CA VAL A 178 -3.73 27.37 -26.40
C VAL A 178 -2.36 27.03 -25.75
N ILE A 179 -1.52 26.43 -26.59
CA ILE A 179 -0.06 26.55 -26.72
C ILE A 179 0.62 27.78 -26.06
N ALA A 180 1.70 27.53 -25.32
CA ALA A 180 2.86 28.44 -25.24
C ALA A 180 4.12 27.67 -24.83
N GLU A 181 5.15 27.86 -25.64
CA GLU A 181 6.46 27.21 -25.65
C GLU A 181 7.32 27.57 -24.43
N VAL A 182 8.13 26.62 -23.94
CA VAL A 182 9.41 26.92 -23.27
C VAL A 182 10.41 25.82 -23.60
N GLU A 183 11.57 26.28 -24.07
CA GLU A 183 12.66 25.53 -24.66
C GLU A 183 13.44 24.66 -23.68
N GLY A 184 14.08 23.61 -24.23
CA GLY A 184 15.45 23.28 -23.86
C GLY A 184 15.67 21.99 -23.07
N ASN A 185 15.85 20.87 -23.77
CA ASN A 185 17.04 20.02 -23.56
C ASN A 185 17.22 19.02 -24.71
N LYS A 186 18.35 19.14 -25.42
CA LYS A 186 18.86 18.20 -26.43
C LYS A 186 19.76 17.18 -25.74
N SER A 187 19.52 15.89 -25.97
CA SER A 187 20.50 14.79 -26.00
C SER A 187 19.79 13.65 -26.75
N ASP A 188 20.05 13.53 -28.06
CA ASP A 188 20.87 12.46 -28.64
C ASP A 188 20.29 11.07 -28.35
N ASP A 189 19.48 10.55 -29.27
CA ASP A 189 19.91 9.66 -30.37
C ASP A 189 19.79 8.19 -29.95
N ASN A 190 18.58 7.65 -30.08
CA ASN A 190 18.40 6.24 -30.42
C ASN A 190 17.05 6.10 -31.14
N LEU A 191 17.10 6.26 -32.46
CA LEU A 191 15.98 6.16 -33.38
C LEU A 191 15.53 4.70 -33.49
N LEU A 192 14.68 4.25 -32.57
CA LEU A 192 13.82 3.10 -32.84
C LEU A 192 12.63 3.56 -33.67
N PRO A 193 12.32 2.92 -34.81
CA PRO A 193 11.12 3.23 -35.58
C PRO A 193 9.88 2.98 -34.71
N PRO A 194 8.81 3.78 -34.85
CA PRO A 194 7.56 3.52 -34.15
C PRO A 194 6.98 2.15 -34.56
N PRO A 195 6.30 1.44 -33.65
CA PRO A 195 5.61 0.20 -34.00
C PRO A 195 4.53 0.45 -35.08
N PRO A 196 4.26 -0.52 -35.96
CA PRO A 196 3.22 -0.40 -36.98
C PRO A 196 1.83 -0.22 -36.33
N PRO A 197 0.91 0.52 -36.97
CA PRO A 197 -0.46 0.66 -36.48
C PRO A 197 -1.18 -0.70 -36.42
N PRO A 198 -2.11 -0.89 -35.47
CA PRO A 198 -2.93 -2.09 -35.42
C PRO A 198 -3.76 -2.23 -36.72
N PRO A 199 -4.07 -3.47 -37.14
CA PRO A 199 -4.95 -3.69 -38.28
C PRO A 199 -6.32 -3.02 -38.05
N PRO A 200 -7.00 -2.54 -39.11
CA PRO A 200 -8.36 -2.05 -38.97
C PRO A 200 -9.22 -3.13 -38.32
N ALA A 201 -9.98 -2.76 -37.30
CA ALA A 201 -11.01 -3.64 -36.76
C ALA A 201 -12.00 -3.89 -37.89
N ASP A 202 -12.17 -5.16 -38.26
CA ASP A 202 -13.24 -5.58 -39.13
C ASP A 202 -14.57 -5.08 -38.54
N ASP A 203 -15.27 -4.25 -39.33
CA ASP A 203 -16.68 -3.93 -39.19
C ASP A 203 -17.47 -5.23 -39.33
N ASP A 204 -17.70 -5.94 -38.22
CA ASP A 204 -18.79 -6.90 -38.11
C ASP A 204 -20.04 -6.12 -37.68
N ASP A 205 -20.81 -5.75 -38.72
CA ASP A 205 -22.24 -5.48 -38.70
C ASP A 205 -23.03 -6.60 -37.98
N ASP A 206 -24.27 -6.27 -37.62
CA ASP A 206 -25.34 -7.15 -37.13
C ASP A 206 -25.28 -7.55 -35.64
N ASP A 207 -26.09 -6.88 -34.80
CA ASP A 207 -27.41 -7.42 -34.46
C ASP A 207 -28.13 -6.47 -33.48
N GLU A 208 -29.19 -5.84 -33.98
CA GLU A 208 -30.14 -5.05 -33.20
C GLU A 208 -31.08 -5.99 -32.44
N SER A 209 -30.76 -6.27 -31.18
CA SER A 209 -31.66 -7.00 -30.28
C SER A 209 -32.04 -6.12 -29.07
N GLU A 210 -33.16 -5.40 -29.23
CA GLU A 210 -33.89 -4.73 -28.15
C GLU A 210 -34.26 -5.74 -27.05
N SER A 211 -33.75 -5.53 -25.84
CA SER A 211 -34.11 -6.33 -24.65
C SER A 211 -34.59 -5.40 -23.53
N VAL A 212 -35.91 -5.32 -23.46
CA VAL A 212 -36.77 -4.70 -22.45
C VAL A 212 -36.61 -5.39 -21.08
N GLU A 213 -36.51 -4.55 -20.04
CA GLU A 213 -36.91 -4.77 -18.63
C GLU A 213 -36.24 -5.85 -17.79
N LYS A 214 -35.45 -5.41 -16.79
CA LYS A 214 -35.79 -5.60 -15.36
C LYS A 214 -34.87 -4.78 -14.46
N GLU A 215 -35.42 -3.77 -13.79
CA GLU A 215 -34.80 -3.23 -12.57
C GLU A 215 -34.93 -4.31 -11.49
N VAL A 216 -33.80 -4.93 -11.16
CA VAL A 216 -33.66 -5.77 -9.97
C VAL A 216 -33.01 -4.88 -8.93
N ASP A 217 -33.81 -4.45 -7.96
CA ASP A 217 -33.38 -4.04 -6.63
C ASP A 217 -32.57 -5.21 -6.04
N ASP A 218 -31.25 -5.11 -6.13
CA ASP A 218 -30.32 -5.99 -5.42
C ASP A 218 -29.97 -5.26 -4.12
N ASP A 219 -30.80 -5.50 -3.10
CA ASP A 219 -30.47 -5.27 -1.69
C ASP A 219 -29.18 -6.07 -1.42
N GLU A 220 -28.02 -5.43 -1.57
CA GLU A 220 -26.74 -5.99 -1.12
C GLU A 220 -26.83 -6.16 0.40
N GLU A 221 -27.24 -7.36 0.82
CA GLU A 221 -27.14 -7.84 2.19
C GLU A 221 -25.68 -7.71 2.65
N ASP A 222 -25.41 -6.67 3.44
CA ASP A 222 -24.17 -6.46 4.16
C ASP A 222 -23.82 -7.77 4.89
N PRO A 223 -22.67 -8.41 4.60
CA PRO A 223 -22.32 -9.66 5.23
C PRO A 223 -22.27 -9.47 6.74
N PRO A 224 -22.77 -10.44 7.53
CA PRO A 224 -22.78 -10.30 8.98
C PRO A 224 -21.35 -10.07 9.50
N PRO A 225 -21.18 -9.21 10.52
CA PRO A 225 -19.87 -8.94 11.08
C PRO A 225 -19.22 -10.24 11.58
N PRO A 226 -17.88 -10.37 11.49
CA PRO A 226 -17.19 -11.55 11.98
C PRO A 226 -17.49 -11.75 13.48
N PRO A 227 -17.54 -13.01 13.94
CA PRO A 227 -17.76 -13.31 15.36
C PRO A 227 -16.67 -12.64 16.21
N PRO A 228 -17.01 -12.18 17.43
CA PRO A 228 -16.02 -11.62 18.33
C PRO A 228 -14.92 -12.65 18.59
N PRO A 229 -13.65 -12.19 18.76
CA PRO A 229 -12.57 -13.08 19.15
C PRO A 229 -12.98 -13.80 20.45
N PRO A 230 -12.56 -15.07 20.63
CA PRO A 230 -12.77 -15.75 21.90
C PRO A 230 -12.22 -14.88 23.02
N PRO A 231 -12.86 -14.90 24.22
CA PRO A 231 -12.24 -14.27 25.39
C PRO A 231 -10.81 -14.77 25.46
N GLU A 232 -9.87 -13.83 25.52
CA GLU A 232 -8.52 -14.18 25.92
C GLU A 232 -8.71 -14.87 27.27
N ASP A 233 -8.40 -16.16 27.32
CA ASP A 233 -8.26 -16.86 28.58
C ASP A 233 -7.21 -16.03 29.35
N ASP A 234 -7.71 -15.22 30.27
CA ASP A 234 -6.99 -14.75 31.44
C ASP A 234 -6.54 -16.04 32.15
N ASP A 235 -5.48 -16.66 31.64
CA ASP A 235 -4.62 -17.58 32.39
C ASP A 235 -3.84 -16.71 33.40
N ASP A 236 -4.63 -16.15 34.32
CA ASP A 236 -4.28 -15.85 35.69
C ASP A 236 -4.19 -17.18 36.41
N ASP A 237 -3.00 -17.79 36.46
CA ASP A 237 -2.71 -18.83 37.45
C ASP A 237 -1.20 -19.05 37.61
N GLY A 238 -0.74 -18.88 38.85
CA GLY A 238 0.49 -19.50 39.37
C GLY A 238 1.72 -18.63 39.25
N GLU A 239 1.89 -17.63 40.12
CA GLU A 239 2.62 -17.79 41.38
C GLU A 239 4.06 -18.30 41.21
N GLU A 240 4.98 -17.33 41.25
CA GLU A 240 6.27 -17.37 41.93
C GLU A 240 6.55 -18.69 42.69
N SER A 241 7.49 -19.51 42.23
CA SER A 241 8.09 -20.60 43.02
C SER A 241 9.46 -20.97 42.46
N ASP A 242 10.46 -20.27 43.01
CA ASP A 242 11.71 -20.79 43.56
C ASP A 242 12.31 -22.12 43.06
N GLU A 243 13.61 -21.99 42.77
CA GLU A 243 14.72 -22.82 43.26
C GLU A 243 15.00 -24.19 42.61
N ASP A 244 16.30 -24.31 42.28
CA ASP A 244 17.12 -25.52 42.18
C ASP A 244 16.89 -26.48 41.02
N ASP A 245 17.93 -26.58 40.18
CA ASP A 245 18.44 -27.78 39.48
C ASP A 245 19.24 -27.29 38.25
N GLU A 246 20.42 -27.76 37.89
CA GLU A 246 21.37 -28.71 38.45
C GLU A 246 22.69 -28.45 37.70
N ASP A 247 23.81 -28.72 38.36
CA ASP A 247 25.18 -28.73 37.82
C ASP A 247 25.28 -29.33 36.41
N ASP A 248 25.54 -28.50 35.40
CA ASP A 248 26.12 -28.96 34.13
C ASP A 248 27.63 -28.68 34.16
N GLU A 249 28.34 -29.66 34.70
CA GLU A 249 29.81 -29.76 34.75
C GLU A 249 30.39 -29.64 33.34
N ASP A 250 30.79 -28.41 32.98
CA ASP A 250 31.58 -28.12 31.78
C ASP A 250 32.89 -28.94 31.83
N PRO A 251 33.14 -29.87 30.89
CA PRO A 251 34.32 -30.72 30.95
C PRO A 251 35.60 -29.88 30.73
N PRO A 252 36.71 -30.22 31.41
CA PRO A 252 37.95 -29.46 31.26
C PRO A 252 38.51 -29.61 29.83
N PRO A 253 39.19 -28.58 29.31
CA PRO A 253 39.78 -28.62 27.98
C PRO A 253 40.90 -29.68 27.89
N PRO A 254 41.11 -30.29 26.70
CA PRO A 254 42.15 -31.31 26.51
C PRO A 254 43.55 -30.72 26.68
N PRO A 255 44.52 -31.52 27.16
CA PRO A 255 45.91 -31.07 27.29
C PRO A 255 46.54 -30.78 25.91
N PRO A 256 47.49 -29.84 25.84
CA PRO A 256 48.20 -29.54 24.59
C PRO A 256 49.08 -30.74 24.14
N PRO A 257 49.30 -30.89 22.82
CA PRO A 257 50.11 -31.98 22.28
C PRO A 257 51.59 -31.89 22.70
N GLU A 258 52.22 -33.05 22.94
CA GLU A 258 53.67 -33.22 23.20
C GLU A 258 54.55 -32.90 21.99
#